data_AF-A0A0S2JJV6-F1
#
_entry.id   AF-A0A0S2JJV6-F1
#
_cell.length_a   1.000
_cell.length_b   1.000
_cell.length_c   1.000
_cell.angle_alpha   90.00
_cell.angle_beta   90.00
_cell.angle_gamma   90.00
#
_symmetry.space_group_name_H-M   'P 1'
#
loop_
_entity.id
_entity.type
_entity.pdbx_description
1 polymer ?
#
loop_
_entity_poly.entity_id
_entity_poly.type
_entity_poly.pdbx_seq_one_letter_code
_entity_poly.pdbx_strand_id
1 'polypeptide(L)'
;MTRTTTLLISIITIICISAVIFFIRLVPSDKSSDIAVTLPIKLTSESNEIEPVSAYKANNKEIAKEINEVSLPSIREDENYILACQTSVDYEEIYKNNITKEKLDYYYDYLEKSNTPEHQLASILFTSDTQQDSKLKLLHDYLEAYPNNKLALIDLIGLCSNNVEHSVCSNVLFNRASQVDGNNGALWLQIANFHAASGNKQATLNAINKVNKASNFNDYYYQHLALFMRASKGTLDISDNLRAIASLGYHGAIAIHISDITKFCTSTDNLANNKKHTYLVLGKTLEESGTNRVLNTIGLAIQEAIYQTEGNDELSTKTKARKAAFHDPIESVLFNKAGELMIRDPKLFQYWLSNAVNYGEVKAANMLIEEAILLSKNRHYNPCSIE
;
A
#
# COMPACT_ATOMS: atom_id res chain seq x y z
N MET A 1 16.35 35.21 2.00
CA MET A 1 16.25 34.03 2.89
C MET A 1 15.44 32.90 2.23
N THR A 2 15.54 32.75 0.89
CA THR A 2 14.58 31.97 0.07
C THR A 2 15.26 31.05 -0.95
N ARG A 3 16.60 30.96 -0.95
CA ARG A 3 17.35 30.15 -1.93
C ARG A 3 17.95 28.89 -1.32
N THR A 4 18.14 28.85 0.00
CA THR A 4 18.73 27.72 0.73
C THR A 4 17.69 26.65 1.12
N THR A 5 16.43 27.03 1.32
CA THR A 5 15.32 26.09 1.62
C THR A 5 14.86 25.30 0.39
N THR A 6 14.82 25.94 -0.79
CA THR A 6 14.46 25.27 -2.05
C THR A 6 15.51 24.25 -2.49
N LEU A 7 16.79 24.52 -2.22
CA LEU A 7 17.88 23.59 -2.53
C LEU A 7 17.87 22.35 -1.62
N LEU A 8 17.50 22.50 -0.34
CA LEU A 8 17.38 21.37 0.60
C LEU A 8 16.23 20.43 0.25
N ILE A 9 15.08 20.97 -0.18
CA ILE A 9 13.90 20.18 -0.55
C ILE A 9 14.17 19.36 -1.82
N SER A 10 14.87 19.93 -2.81
CA SER A 10 15.26 19.21 -4.04
C SER A 10 16.29 18.11 -3.78
N ILE A 11 17.24 18.33 -2.85
CA ILE A 11 18.25 17.31 -2.52
C ILE A 11 17.61 16.12 -1.78
N ILE A 12 16.64 16.37 -0.90
CA ILE A 12 15.95 15.30 -0.15
C ILE A 12 15.02 14.48 -1.05
N THR A 13 14.31 15.11 -1.99
CA THR A 13 13.48 14.36 -2.97
C THR A 13 14.32 13.54 -3.95
N ILE A 14 15.48 14.05 -4.40
CA ILE A 14 16.42 13.29 -5.24
C ILE A 14 17.01 12.08 -4.49
N ILE A 15 17.30 12.21 -3.18
CA ILE A 15 17.80 11.10 -2.35
C ILE A 15 16.71 10.04 -2.12
N CYS A 16 15.45 10.43 -1.92
CA CYS A 16 14.34 9.48 -1.77
C CYS A 16 14.04 8.71 -3.06
N ILE A 17 14.08 9.37 -4.21
CA ILE A 17 13.83 8.73 -5.53
C ILE A 17 15.01 7.82 -5.91
N SER A 18 16.24 8.23 -5.64
CA SER A 18 17.43 7.39 -5.92
C SER A 18 17.54 6.17 -5.00
N ALA A 19 17.05 6.23 -3.75
CA ALA A 19 16.96 5.06 -2.88
C ALA A 19 15.97 4.01 -3.43
N VAL A 20 14.83 4.45 -3.97
CA VAL A 20 13.84 3.56 -4.61
C VAL A 20 14.40 2.92 -5.89
N ILE A 21 15.15 3.68 -6.71
CA ILE A 21 15.81 3.16 -7.92
C ILE A 21 16.99 2.23 -7.58
N PHE A 22 17.71 2.47 -6.48
CA PHE A 22 18.82 1.63 -6.04
C PHE A 22 18.36 0.23 -5.57
N PHE A 23 17.17 0.13 -4.96
CA PHE A 23 16.55 -1.16 -4.63
C PHE A 23 16.12 -1.97 -5.86
N ILE A 24 15.87 -1.32 -7.00
CA ILE A 24 15.42 -1.98 -8.25
C ILE A 24 16.59 -2.60 -9.05
N ARG A 25 17.86 -2.22 -8.79
CA ARG A 25 18.99 -2.54 -9.70
C ARG A 25 20.04 -3.56 -9.22
N LEU A 26 19.84 -4.27 -8.10
CA LEU A 26 20.83 -5.25 -7.64
C LEU A 26 20.59 -6.70 -8.13
N VAL A 27 20.92 -6.92 -9.41
CA VAL A 27 21.62 -8.10 -10.02
C VAL A 27 20.97 -9.52 -9.92
N PRO A 28 21.48 -10.54 -10.63
CA PRO A 28 20.95 -11.11 -11.88
C PRO A 28 20.19 -12.45 -11.72
N SER A 29 19.40 -12.76 -12.76
CA SER A 29 18.60 -13.97 -13.00
C SER A 29 19.40 -15.29 -12.92
N ASP A 30 18.89 -16.29 -12.19
CA ASP A 30 18.81 -17.66 -12.70
C ASP A 30 17.77 -18.57 -11.98
N LYS A 31 16.85 -19.08 -12.81
CA LYS A 31 16.07 -20.36 -12.86
C LYS A 31 15.12 -20.85 -11.74
N SER A 32 13.86 -20.90 -12.19
CA SER A 32 12.61 -21.64 -11.89
C SER A 32 12.61 -22.96 -11.07
N SER A 33 11.49 -23.16 -10.36
CA SER A 33 10.63 -24.36 -10.53
C SER A 33 9.19 -24.18 -10.00
N ASP A 34 8.25 -24.79 -10.71
CA ASP A 34 6.78 -24.68 -10.62
C ASP A 34 6.14 -25.50 -9.49
N ILE A 35 5.03 -25.03 -8.91
CA ILE A 35 3.90 -25.87 -8.44
C ILE A 35 2.56 -25.10 -8.57
N ALA A 36 1.59 -25.70 -9.26
CA ALA A 36 0.24 -25.18 -9.45
C ALA A 36 -0.72 -25.56 -8.30
N VAL A 37 -1.58 -24.62 -7.89
CA VAL A 37 -2.78 -24.89 -7.08
C VAL A 37 -3.96 -24.08 -7.62
N THR A 38 -5.07 -24.74 -7.89
CA THR A 38 -6.32 -24.17 -8.43
C THR A 38 -7.27 -23.81 -7.30
N LEU A 39 -7.91 -22.63 -7.35
CA LEU A 39 -9.22 -22.34 -6.76
C LEU A 39 -9.92 -21.18 -7.52
N PRO A 40 -11.28 -21.13 -7.52
CA PRO A 40 -12.06 -20.28 -8.42
C PRO A 40 -12.59 -19.00 -7.75
N ILE A 41 -12.78 -17.94 -8.56
CA ILE A 41 -14.03 -17.16 -8.74
C ILE A 41 -13.74 -16.20 -9.91
N LYS A 42 -14.40 -16.44 -11.04
CA LYS A 42 -14.24 -15.69 -12.28
C LYS A 42 -15.31 -14.59 -12.32
N LEU A 43 -14.92 -13.34 -12.54
CA LEU A 43 -15.88 -12.31 -12.98
C LEU A 43 -16.43 -12.76 -14.33
N THR A 44 -17.69 -13.22 -14.34
CA THR A 44 -18.40 -13.54 -15.58
C THR A 44 -18.67 -12.25 -16.33
N SER A 45 -18.21 -12.18 -17.58
CA SER A 45 -18.63 -11.16 -18.53
C SER A 45 -20.13 -11.34 -18.84
N GLU A 46 -20.97 -10.44 -18.36
CA GLU A 46 -22.34 -10.30 -18.85
C GLU A 46 -22.28 -9.81 -20.30
N SER A 47 -22.61 -10.69 -21.25
CA SER A 47 -23.01 -10.31 -22.60
C SER A 47 -24.53 -10.43 -22.69
N ASN A 48 -25.22 -9.30 -22.84
CA ASN A 48 -26.65 -9.27 -23.11
C ASN A 48 -26.96 -10.01 -24.42
N GLU A 49 -27.93 -10.92 -24.34
CA GLU A 49 -28.55 -11.64 -25.46
C GLU A 49 -29.20 -10.67 -26.46
N ILE A 50 -28.93 -10.86 -27.75
CA ILE A 50 -29.83 -10.47 -28.83
C ILE A 50 -29.98 -11.68 -29.76
N GLU A 51 -31.22 -12.14 -29.90
CA GLU A 51 -31.66 -13.26 -30.75
C GLU A 51 -31.46 -13.01 -32.26
N PRO A 52 -31.45 -14.07 -33.10
CA PRO A 52 -30.90 -14.03 -34.45
C PRO A 52 -31.93 -13.58 -35.49
N VAL A 53 -31.54 -12.67 -36.38
CA VAL A 53 -32.26 -12.42 -37.63
C VAL A 53 -31.42 -12.90 -38.80
N SER A 54 -32.00 -13.86 -39.53
CA SER A 54 -31.48 -14.46 -40.74
C SER A 54 -31.66 -13.55 -41.97
N ALA A 55 -30.82 -13.83 -42.97
CA ALA A 55 -30.93 -13.45 -44.37
C ALA A 55 -30.63 -11.99 -44.75
N TYR A 56 -29.44 -11.76 -45.33
CA TYR A 56 -29.31 -11.16 -46.66
C TYR A 56 -28.03 -11.68 -47.33
N LYS A 57 -28.20 -12.35 -48.48
CA LYS A 57 -27.14 -12.76 -49.41
C LYS A 57 -26.85 -11.62 -50.38
N ALA A 58 -25.56 -11.48 -50.70
CA ALA A 58 -24.98 -10.98 -51.95
C ALA A 58 -25.16 -9.49 -52.29
N ASN A 59 -24.09 -8.72 -52.13
CA ASN A 59 -23.24 -8.22 -53.22
C ASN A 59 -22.47 -6.99 -52.73
N ASN A 60 -21.14 -7.09 -52.69
CA ASN A 60 -20.29 -6.20 -53.48
C ASN A 60 -18.83 -6.63 -53.38
N LYS A 61 -18.42 -7.24 -54.49
CA LYS A 61 -17.08 -7.65 -54.82
C LYS A 61 -16.37 -6.45 -55.45
N GLU A 62 -16.09 -5.43 -54.65
CA GLU A 62 -15.21 -4.31 -55.02
C GLU A 62 -15.03 -3.41 -53.79
N ILE A 63 -14.13 -3.80 -52.88
CA ILE A 63 -13.09 -2.99 -52.24
C ILE A 63 -12.03 -4.04 -51.88
N ALA A 64 -11.43 -4.60 -52.93
CA ALA A 64 -10.28 -5.50 -52.85
C ALA A 64 -9.07 -4.71 -53.38
N LYS A 65 -8.61 -3.74 -52.58
CA LYS A 65 -7.28 -3.15 -52.65
C LYS A 65 -7.09 -2.25 -51.44
N GLU A 66 -6.01 -2.50 -50.71
CA GLU A 66 -5.52 -1.73 -49.55
C GLU A 66 -6.30 -1.90 -48.24
N ILE A 67 -6.34 -3.12 -47.73
CA ILE A 67 -6.15 -3.30 -46.29
C ILE A 67 -4.77 -3.92 -46.17
N ASN A 68 -3.78 -3.07 -45.86
CA ASN A 68 -2.50 -3.54 -45.34
C ASN A 68 -2.80 -4.58 -44.26
N GLU A 69 -2.12 -5.72 -44.33
CA GLU A 69 -2.01 -6.66 -43.22
C GLU A 69 -1.56 -5.88 -41.98
N VAL A 70 -2.53 -5.41 -41.18
CA VAL A 70 -2.31 -5.21 -39.76
C VAL A 70 -2.17 -6.63 -39.25
N SER A 71 -0.92 -7.08 -39.10
CA SER A 71 -0.62 -8.35 -38.47
C SER A 71 -1.29 -8.34 -37.10
N LEU A 72 -2.37 -9.13 -37.00
CA LEU A 72 -3.04 -9.38 -35.74
C LEU A 72 -2.01 -10.01 -34.80
N PRO A 73 -1.80 -9.50 -33.58
CA PRO A 73 -0.95 -10.18 -32.62
C PRO A 73 -1.52 -11.58 -32.39
N SER A 74 -0.70 -12.60 -32.64
CA SER A 74 -1.05 -13.98 -32.32
C SER A 74 -1.43 -14.08 -30.84
N ILE A 75 -2.47 -14.86 -30.52
CA ILE A 75 -2.71 -15.29 -29.13
C ILE A 75 -1.40 -15.96 -28.69
N ARG A 76 -0.69 -15.35 -27.74
CA ARG A 76 0.51 -15.97 -27.16
C ARG A 76 0.04 -17.01 -26.15
N GLU A 77 0.46 -18.26 -26.34
CA GLU A 77 0.21 -19.41 -25.45
C GLU A 77 0.96 -19.35 -24.11
N ASP A 78 1.51 -18.19 -23.74
CA ASP A 78 2.21 -18.02 -22.47
C ASP A 78 1.17 -17.89 -21.34
N GLU A 79 1.16 -18.87 -20.42
CA GLU A 79 0.22 -18.91 -19.29
C GLU A 79 0.32 -17.67 -18.41
N ASN A 80 1.49 -17.00 -18.39
CA ASN A 80 1.80 -15.80 -17.61
C ASN A 80 1.79 -14.52 -18.46
N TYR A 81 1.20 -14.54 -19.65
CA TYR A 81 1.09 -13.37 -20.50
C TYR A 81 0.23 -12.28 -19.84
N ILE A 82 0.82 -11.09 -19.69
CA ILE A 82 0.13 -9.85 -19.36
C ILE A 82 0.35 -8.87 -20.52
N LEU A 83 -0.74 -8.26 -21.00
CA LEU A 83 -0.74 -7.21 -22.01
C LEU A 83 0.17 -6.06 -21.55
N ALA A 84 1.15 -5.71 -22.39
CA ALA A 84 2.04 -4.59 -22.13
C ALA A 84 1.58 -3.38 -22.94
N CYS A 85 1.47 -2.22 -22.29
CA CYS A 85 1.21 -0.97 -22.99
C CYS A 85 2.53 -0.45 -23.59
N GLN A 86 2.58 -0.26 -24.91
CA GLN A 86 3.82 0.05 -25.64
C GLN A 86 4.41 1.44 -25.34
N THR A 87 3.65 2.33 -24.72
CA THR A 87 4.10 3.66 -24.33
C THR A 87 4.62 3.65 -22.89
N SER A 88 5.91 3.97 -22.73
CA SER A 88 6.46 4.38 -21.44
C SER A 88 5.70 5.62 -20.98
N VAL A 89 4.93 5.48 -19.90
CA VAL A 89 4.22 6.62 -19.32
C VAL A 89 5.14 7.29 -18.33
N ASP A 90 5.44 8.57 -18.58
CA ASP A 90 6.00 9.41 -17.54
C ASP A 90 4.86 9.85 -16.60
N TYR A 91 4.64 9.05 -15.56
CA TYR A 91 3.61 9.32 -14.56
C TYR A 91 3.88 10.62 -13.80
N GLU A 92 5.14 11.04 -13.68
CA GLU A 92 5.51 12.29 -13.00
C GLU A 92 5.12 13.49 -13.87
N GLU A 93 5.39 13.44 -15.17
CA GLU A 93 4.95 14.46 -16.12
C GLU A 93 3.42 14.52 -16.21
N ILE A 94 2.75 13.36 -16.33
CA ILE A 94 1.28 13.30 -16.31
C ILE A 94 0.71 13.89 -15.03
N TYR A 95 1.28 13.54 -13.87
CA TYR A 95 0.85 14.09 -12.59
C TYR A 95 1.01 15.60 -12.55
N LYS A 96 2.20 16.14 -12.88
CA LYS A 96 2.48 17.58 -12.85
C LYS A 96 1.60 18.38 -13.81
N ASN A 97 1.31 17.83 -14.98
CA ASN A 97 0.54 18.53 -16.01
C ASN A 97 -0.98 18.50 -15.73
N ASN A 98 -1.49 17.47 -15.05
CA ASN A 98 -2.94 17.30 -14.85
C ASN A 98 -3.43 17.57 -13.42
N ILE A 99 -2.55 17.44 -12.43
CA ILE A 99 -2.83 17.70 -11.02
C ILE A 99 -2.13 19.01 -10.63
N THR A 100 -2.76 20.11 -11.02
CA THR A 100 -2.23 21.45 -10.75
C THR A 100 -2.41 21.81 -9.27
N LYS A 101 -1.57 22.74 -8.80
CA LYS A 101 -1.73 23.32 -7.46
C LYS A 101 -3.13 23.89 -7.24
N GLU A 102 -3.70 24.57 -8.24
CA GLU A 102 -5.05 25.13 -8.16
C GLU A 102 -6.13 24.06 -7.89
N LYS A 103 -6.07 22.91 -8.58
CA LYS A 103 -7.00 21.81 -8.36
C LYS A 103 -6.87 21.22 -6.96
N LEU A 104 -5.64 21.10 -6.45
CA LEU A 104 -5.37 20.62 -5.10
C LEU A 104 -5.85 21.64 -4.05
N ASP A 105 -5.56 22.93 -4.23
CA ASP A 105 -5.99 24.01 -3.34
C ASP A 105 -7.52 24.05 -3.25
N TYR A 106 -8.23 23.94 -4.39
CA TYR A 106 -9.70 23.84 -4.41
C TYR A 106 -10.21 22.61 -3.67
N TYR A 107 -9.60 21.44 -3.91
CA TYR A 107 -9.97 20.20 -3.24
C TYR A 107 -9.80 20.31 -1.72
N TYR A 108 -8.68 20.87 -1.25
CA TYR A 108 -8.43 21.05 0.17
C TYR A 108 -9.39 22.06 0.81
N ASP A 109 -9.65 23.20 0.16
CA ASP A 109 -10.65 24.17 0.61
C ASP A 109 -12.06 23.56 0.69
N TYR A 110 -12.42 22.71 -0.28
CA TYR A 110 -13.67 21.96 -0.25
C TYR A 110 -13.74 21.00 0.95
N LEU A 111 -12.68 20.24 1.22
CA LEU A 111 -12.64 19.32 2.34
C LEU A 111 -12.77 20.04 3.69
N GLU A 112 -12.06 21.17 3.86
CA GLU A 112 -12.10 21.99 5.10
C GLU A 112 -13.48 22.56 5.38
N LYS A 113 -14.24 22.93 4.34
CA LYS A 113 -15.60 23.48 4.45
C LYS A 113 -16.68 22.39 4.57
N SER A 114 -16.33 21.13 4.33
CA SER A 114 -17.27 20.02 4.40
C SER A 114 -17.63 19.69 5.85
N ASN A 115 -18.91 19.36 6.06
CA ASN A 115 -19.42 18.90 7.36
C ASN A 115 -19.53 17.36 7.45
N THR A 116 -19.03 16.62 6.46
CA THR A 116 -19.02 15.15 6.52
C THR A 116 -17.80 14.66 7.31
N PRO A 117 -17.96 13.64 8.19
CA PRO A 117 -16.82 13.10 8.95
C PRO A 117 -15.69 12.60 8.05
N GLU A 118 -16.05 12.02 6.88
CA GLU A 118 -15.09 11.51 5.92
C GLU A 118 -14.21 12.61 5.33
N HIS A 119 -14.81 13.73 4.90
CA HIS A 119 -14.05 14.85 4.33
C HIS A 119 -13.23 15.58 5.39
N GLN A 120 -13.74 15.69 6.62
CA GLN A 120 -12.99 16.28 7.73
C GLN A 120 -11.74 15.45 8.04
N LEU A 121 -11.86 14.12 8.11
CA LEU A 121 -10.70 13.26 8.30
C LEU A 121 -9.74 13.33 7.10
N ALA A 122 -10.26 13.32 5.87
CA ALA A 122 -9.45 13.45 4.67
C ALA A 122 -8.68 14.77 4.62
N SER A 123 -9.29 15.88 5.05
CA SER A 123 -8.64 17.18 5.20
C SER A 123 -7.42 17.05 6.11
N ILE A 124 -7.61 16.52 7.33
CA ILE A 124 -6.53 16.36 8.31
C ILE A 124 -5.41 15.44 7.81
N LEU A 125 -5.76 14.36 7.10
CA LEU A 125 -4.79 13.34 6.70
C LEU A 125 -3.97 13.71 5.46
N PHE A 126 -4.56 14.43 4.49
CA PHE A 126 -3.97 14.60 3.15
C PHE A 126 -3.52 16.03 2.82
N THR A 127 -3.77 17.03 3.67
CA THR A 127 -3.24 18.39 3.47
C THR A 127 -1.76 18.44 3.85
N SER A 128 -0.90 18.91 2.94
CA SER A 128 0.56 18.91 3.08
C SER A 128 1.12 19.91 4.09
N ASP A 129 0.35 20.93 4.49
CA ASP A 129 0.85 22.09 5.25
C ASP A 129 0.77 21.94 6.77
N THR A 130 0.26 20.82 7.29
CA THR A 130 0.17 20.64 8.75
C THR A 130 1.49 20.12 9.32
N GLN A 131 2.17 20.94 10.12
CA GLN A 131 3.24 20.47 11.00
C GLN A 131 2.73 19.31 11.89
N GLN A 132 3.61 18.39 12.30
CA GLN A 132 3.22 17.20 13.08
C GLN A 132 2.41 17.55 14.34
N ASP A 133 2.85 18.57 15.10
CA ASP A 133 2.11 19.07 16.28
C ASP A 133 0.69 19.55 15.92
N SER A 134 0.55 20.23 14.79
CA SER A 134 -0.75 20.69 14.29
C SER A 134 -1.64 19.51 13.92
N LYS A 135 -1.10 18.50 13.22
CA LYS A 135 -1.86 17.31 12.80
C LYS A 135 -2.34 16.48 14.00
N LEU A 136 -1.49 16.35 15.02
CA LEU A 136 -1.80 15.67 16.26
C LEU A 136 -3.00 16.33 16.97
N LYS A 137 -2.99 17.66 17.10
CA LYS A 137 -4.12 18.40 17.67
C LYS A 137 -5.39 18.25 16.83
N LEU A 138 -5.29 18.37 15.50
CA LEU A 138 -6.44 18.24 14.60
C LEU A 138 -7.10 16.86 14.68
N LEU A 139 -6.31 15.78 14.72
CA LEU A 139 -6.83 14.42 14.91
C LEU A 139 -7.47 14.25 16.29
N HIS A 140 -6.88 14.84 17.33
CA HIS A 140 -7.47 14.82 18.67
C HIS A 140 -8.84 15.53 18.70
N ASP A 141 -8.93 16.75 18.16
CA ASP A 141 -10.17 17.52 18.07
C ASP A 141 -11.24 16.77 17.25
N TYR A 142 -10.85 16.15 16.13
CA TYR A 142 -11.74 15.30 15.33
C TYR A 142 -12.29 14.11 16.12
N LEU A 143 -11.44 13.46 16.93
CA LEU A 143 -11.84 12.33 17.75
C LEU A 143 -12.80 12.74 18.87
N GLU A 144 -12.77 13.97 19.38
CA GLU A 144 -13.79 14.43 20.33
C GLU A 144 -15.21 14.37 19.73
N ALA A 145 -15.36 14.65 18.44
CA ALA A 145 -16.63 14.51 17.73
C ALA A 145 -16.92 13.06 17.28
N TYR A 146 -15.90 12.30 16.88
CA TYR A 146 -16.03 10.96 16.31
C TYR A 146 -15.24 9.91 17.09
N PRO A 147 -15.67 9.57 18.31
CA PRO A 147 -14.78 8.93 19.28
C PRO A 147 -14.34 7.51 18.96
N ASN A 148 -15.08 6.84 18.08
CA ASN A 148 -14.87 5.45 17.71
C ASN A 148 -14.22 5.30 16.32
N ASN A 149 -13.71 6.39 15.72
CA ASN A 149 -13.06 6.32 14.42
C ASN A 149 -11.67 5.66 14.56
N LYS A 150 -11.58 4.39 14.16
CA LYS A 150 -10.37 3.56 14.34
C LYS A 150 -9.17 4.05 13.53
N LEU A 151 -9.41 4.54 12.32
CA LEU A 151 -8.37 5.10 11.45
C LEU A 151 -7.73 6.33 12.11
N ALA A 152 -8.55 7.31 12.51
CA ALA A 152 -8.06 8.50 13.20
C ALA A 152 -7.36 8.18 14.53
N LEU A 153 -7.85 7.17 15.28
CA LEU A 153 -7.21 6.72 16.52
C LEU A 153 -5.81 6.14 16.28
N ILE A 154 -5.64 5.25 15.30
CA ILE A 154 -4.33 4.65 15.03
C ILE A 154 -3.34 5.69 14.53
N ASP A 155 -3.79 6.64 13.71
CA ASP A 155 -2.95 7.73 13.20
C ASP A 155 -2.49 8.67 14.32
N LEU A 156 -3.41 9.05 15.22
CA LEU A 156 -3.07 9.89 16.36
C LEU A 156 -2.02 9.21 17.26
N ILE A 157 -2.16 7.91 17.51
CA ILE A 157 -1.22 7.14 18.34
C ILE A 157 0.11 6.96 17.63
N GLY A 158 0.12 6.74 16.31
CA GLY A 158 1.34 6.67 15.52
C GLY A 158 2.18 7.95 15.64
N LEU A 159 1.53 9.12 15.56
CA LEU A 159 2.19 10.41 15.73
C LEU A 159 2.82 10.59 17.13
N CYS A 160 2.29 9.93 18.16
CA CYS A 160 2.80 10.07 19.52
C CYS A 160 4.24 9.57 19.70
N SER A 161 4.74 8.64 18.88
CA SER A 161 6.13 8.18 19.02
C SER A 161 7.16 9.28 18.73
N ASN A 162 6.81 10.25 17.88
CA ASN A 162 7.66 11.40 17.58
C ASN A 162 7.39 12.59 18.52
N ASN A 163 6.35 12.50 19.36
CA ASN A 163 5.82 13.58 20.18
C ASN A 163 5.58 13.11 21.61
N VAL A 164 6.56 12.41 22.19
CA VAL A 164 6.42 11.69 23.47
C VAL A 164 6.01 12.55 24.65
N GLU A 165 6.40 13.83 24.64
CA GLU A 165 6.09 14.80 25.71
C GLU A 165 4.77 15.56 25.47
N HIS A 166 4.09 15.34 24.33
CA HIS A 166 2.87 16.07 24.00
C HIS A 166 1.70 15.59 24.87
N SER A 167 0.93 16.52 25.45
CA SER A 167 -0.10 16.22 26.48
C SER A 167 -1.22 15.28 26.02
N VAL A 168 -1.56 15.31 24.73
CA VAL A 168 -2.53 14.38 24.11
C VAL A 168 -2.04 12.92 24.15
N CYS A 169 -0.72 12.69 24.08
CA CYS A 169 -0.09 11.37 24.09
C CYS A 169 -0.05 10.78 25.51
N SER A 170 -1.24 10.48 26.01
CA SER A 170 -1.49 10.15 27.41
C SER A 170 -2.15 8.78 27.57
N ASN A 171 -2.14 8.28 28.81
CA ASN A 171 -2.87 7.05 29.16
C ASN A 171 -4.38 7.16 28.90
N VAL A 172 -4.95 8.38 28.91
CA VAL A 172 -6.38 8.58 28.59
C VAL A 172 -6.63 8.21 27.13
N LEU A 173 -5.79 8.68 26.20
CA LEU A 173 -5.86 8.33 24.78
C LEU A 173 -5.68 6.82 24.57
N PHE A 174 -4.66 6.21 25.17
CA PHE A 174 -4.39 4.78 24.98
C PHE A 174 -5.48 3.89 25.58
N ASN A 175 -6.05 4.26 26.73
CA ASN A 175 -7.18 3.55 27.31
C ASN A 175 -8.40 3.61 26.40
N ARG A 176 -8.73 4.80 25.87
CA ARG A 176 -9.82 4.97 24.90
C ARG A 176 -9.60 4.13 23.65
N ALA A 177 -8.41 4.18 23.06
CA ALA A 177 -8.09 3.39 21.88
C ALA A 177 -8.23 1.89 22.14
N SER A 178 -7.78 1.42 23.32
CA SER A 178 -7.94 0.01 23.72
C SER A 178 -9.40 -0.42 23.90
N GLN A 179 -10.31 0.49 24.23
CA GLN A 179 -11.74 0.19 24.29
C GLN A 179 -12.37 0.07 22.90
N VAL A 180 -11.92 0.89 21.95
CA VAL A 180 -12.45 0.92 20.58
C VAL A 180 -11.90 -0.22 19.72
N ASP A 181 -10.61 -0.53 19.87
CA ASP A 181 -9.92 -1.47 18.99
C ASP A 181 -8.88 -2.36 19.71
N GLY A 182 -9.05 -2.63 21.00
CA GLY A 182 -8.07 -3.36 21.82
C GLY A 182 -7.83 -4.83 21.46
N ASN A 183 -8.58 -5.40 20.52
CA ASN A 183 -8.30 -6.74 19.97
C ASN A 183 -7.43 -6.71 18.71
N ASN A 184 -7.09 -5.52 18.21
CA ASN A 184 -6.24 -5.30 17.04
C ASN A 184 -4.76 -5.19 17.43
N GLY A 185 -3.93 -6.07 16.89
CA GLY A 185 -2.49 -6.09 17.13
C GLY A 185 -1.77 -4.85 16.62
N ALA A 186 -2.25 -4.23 15.54
CA ALA A 186 -1.63 -3.03 14.98
C ALA A 186 -1.77 -1.81 15.89
N LEU A 187 -2.90 -1.66 16.59
CA LEU A 187 -3.06 -0.64 17.62
C LEU A 187 -2.01 -0.81 18.73
N TRP A 188 -1.88 -2.03 19.25
CA TRP A 188 -0.91 -2.32 20.31
C TRP A 188 0.53 -2.17 19.85
N LEU A 189 0.80 -2.38 18.56
CA LEU A 189 2.11 -2.13 17.96
C LEU A 189 2.45 -0.64 17.98
N GLN A 190 1.50 0.24 17.67
CA GLN A 190 1.70 1.69 17.76
C GLN A 190 1.91 2.15 19.21
N ILE A 191 1.15 1.61 20.16
CA ILE A 191 1.35 1.86 21.60
C ILE A 191 2.72 1.35 22.06
N ALA A 192 3.16 0.18 21.57
CA ALA A 192 4.49 -0.35 21.87
C ALA A 192 5.60 0.56 21.31
N ASN A 193 5.42 1.07 20.09
CA ASN A 193 6.35 2.01 19.45
C ASN A 193 6.46 3.33 20.24
N PHE A 194 5.34 3.89 20.69
CA PHE A 194 5.33 5.04 21.60
C PHE A 194 6.14 4.76 22.87
N HIS A 195 5.88 3.65 23.56
CA HIS A 195 6.59 3.33 24.80
C HIS A 195 8.08 3.07 24.56
N ALA A 196 8.44 2.46 23.43
CA ALA A 196 9.82 2.27 23.03
C ALA A 196 10.53 3.62 22.83
N ALA A 197 9.88 4.58 22.14
CA ALA A 197 10.39 5.93 21.95
C ALA A 197 10.56 6.69 23.27
N SER A 198 9.64 6.50 24.23
CA SER A 198 9.72 7.09 25.59
C SER A 198 10.76 6.42 26.51
N GLY A 199 11.44 5.36 26.06
CA GLY A 199 12.37 4.58 26.89
C GLY A 199 11.73 3.70 27.98
N ASN A 200 10.40 3.59 28.00
CA ASN A 200 9.68 2.80 29.01
C ASN A 200 9.65 1.30 28.65
N LYS A 201 10.74 0.60 28.96
CA LYS A 201 10.94 -0.81 28.61
C LYS A 201 9.80 -1.73 29.06
N GLN A 202 9.27 -1.54 30.28
CA GLN A 202 8.22 -2.40 30.82
C GLN A 202 6.89 -2.18 30.10
N ALA A 203 6.53 -0.92 29.81
CA ALA A 203 5.32 -0.61 29.06
C ALA A 203 5.40 -1.10 27.61
N THR A 204 6.58 -0.99 26.97
CA THR A 204 6.85 -1.57 25.66
C THR A 204 6.58 -3.08 25.67
N LEU A 205 7.17 -3.81 26.61
CA LEU A 205 6.97 -5.27 26.74
C LEU A 205 5.52 -5.65 26.98
N ASN A 206 4.80 -4.88 27.81
CA ASN A 206 3.39 -5.11 28.07
C ASN A 206 2.55 -4.94 26.79
N ALA A 207 2.83 -3.90 26.00
CA ALA A 207 2.17 -3.66 24.72
C ALA A 207 2.51 -4.74 23.68
N ILE A 208 3.77 -5.19 23.56
CA ILE A 208 4.14 -6.32 22.69
C ILE A 208 3.36 -7.58 23.07
N ASN A 209 3.23 -7.87 24.37
CA ASN A 209 2.44 -9.02 24.82
C ASN A 209 0.95 -8.90 24.46
N LYS A 210 0.43 -7.68 24.28
CA LYS A 210 -0.93 -7.45 23.75
C LYS A 210 -0.98 -7.68 22.24
N VAL A 211 0.03 -7.26 21.48
CA VAL A 211 0.17 -7.60 20.04
C VAL A 211 0.10 -9.12 19.86
N ASN A 212 0.93 -9.85 20.60
CA ASN A 212 1.05 -11.31 20.51
C ASN A 212 -0.23 -12.09 20.94
N LYS A 213 -1.19 -11.42 21.57
CA LYS A 213 -2.47 -11.99 22.04
C LYS A 213 -3.67 -11.46 21.27
N ALA A 214 -3.46 -10.53 20.33
CA ALA A 214 -4.52 -9.94 19.54
C ALA A 214 -5.20 -11.00 18.65
N SER A 215 -6.51 -10.85 18.44
CA SER A 215 -7.27 -11.78 17.59
C SER A 215 -7.27 -11.37 16.11
N ASN A 216 -6.88 -10.13 15.81
CA ASN A 216 -6.76 -9.61 14.46
C ASN A 216 -5.59 -8.63 14.37
N PHE A 217 -5.19 -8.30 13.15
CA PHE A 217 -4.17 -7.30 12.85
C PHE A 217 -4.62 -6.48 11.65
N ASN A 218 -4.89 -5.19 11.86
CA ASN A 218 -5.26 -4.25 10.81
C ASN A 218 -4.59 -2.90 11.09
N ASP A 219 -3.53 -2.59 10.34
CA ASP A 219 -2.81 -1.31 10.46
C ASP A 219 -3.48 -0.13 9.74
N TYR A 220 -4.64 -0.40 9.12
CA TYR A 220 -5.42 0.55 8.34
C TYR A 220 -4.66 1.20 7.17
N TYR A 221 -3.54 0.62 6.74
CA TYR A 221 -2.66 1.22 5.74
C TYR A 221 -3.40 1.48 4.42
N TYR A 222 -4.06 0.47 3.84
CA TYR A 222 -4.83 0.64 2.59
C TYR A 222 -6.17 1.35 2.75
N GLN A 223 -6.68 1.45 3.97
CA GLN A 223 -7.89 2.21 4.28
C GLN A 223 -7.64 3.72 4.10
N HIS A 224 -6.41 4.20 4.26
CA HIS A 224 -6.01 5.55 3.88
C HIS A 224 -6.15 5.79 2.38
N LEU A 225 -5.63 4.88 1.56
CA LEU A 225 -5.74 4.98 0.10
C LEU A 225 -7.22 4.98 -0.30
N ALA A 226 -8.02 4.08 0.29
CA ALA A 226 -9.45 4.00 0.04
C ALA A 226 -10.20 5.27 0.49
N LEU A 227 -9.80 5.88 1.61
CA LEU A 227 -10.34 7.16 2.06
C LEU A 227 -10.04 8.26 1.04
N PHE A 228 -8.80 8.37 0.55
CA PHE A 228 -8.44 9.35 -0.47
C PHE A 228 -9.30 9.16 -1.73
N MET A 229 -9.43 7.93 -2.22
CA MET A 229 -10.21 7.64 -3.42
C MET A 229 -11.68 8.02 -3.29
N ARG A 230 -12.29 7.83 -2.11
CA ARG A 230 -13.69 8.22 -1.87
C ARG A 230 -13.83 9.73 -1.70
N ALA A 231 -13.00 10.35 -0.85
CA ALA A 231 -13.08 11.78 -0.55
C ALA A 231 -12.77 12.67 -1.76
N SER A 232 -11.88 12.21 -2.66
CA SER A 232 -11.53 12.94 -3.88
C SER A 232 -12.51 12.71 -5.05
N LYS A 233 -13.41 11.73 -4.97
CA LYS A 233 -14.33 11.41 -6.06
C LYS A 233 -15.39 12.49 -6.22
N GLY A 234 -15.38 13.15 -7.39
CA GLY A 234 -16.32 14.24 -7.71
C GLY A 234 -15.99 15.59 -7.05
N THR A 235 -14.87 15.67 -6.32
CA THR A 235 -14.42 16.88 -5.61
C THR A 235 -13.08 17.37 -6.14
N LEU A 236 -12.17 16.44 -6.45
CA LEU A 236 -10.94 16.70 -7.20
C LEU A 236 -11.21 16.46 -8.69
N ASP A 237 -11.10 17.54 -9.47
CA ASP A 237 -11.37 17.58 -10.91
C ASP A 237 -10.27 16.89 -11.74
N ILE A 238 -10.22 15.57 -11.66
CA ILE A 238 -9.29 14.69 -12.37
C ILE A 238 -9.98 13.40 -12.78
N SER A 239 -9.46 12.75 -13.83
CA SER A 239 -9.92 11.43 -14.26
C SER A 239 -9.65 10.35 -13.20
N ASP A 240 -10.35 9.22 -13.28
CA ASP A 240 -10.18 8.14 -12.30
C ASP A 240 -8.77 7.52 -12.31
N ASN A 241 -8.12 7.46 -13.48
CA ASN A 241 -6.73 6.99 -13.61
C ASN A 241 -5.75 7.94 -12.90
N LEU A 242 -5.93 9.25 -13.09
CA LEU A 242 -5.15 10.26 -12.38
C LEU A 242 -5.39 10.23 -10.87
N ARG A 243 -6.64 9.97 -10.45
CA ARG A 243 -7.01 9.80 -9.04
C ARG A 243 -6.31 8.59 -8.42
N ALA A 244 -6.25 7.47 -9.15
CA ALA A 244 -5.51 6.28 -8.74
C ALA A 244 -4.01 6.59 -8.55
N ILE A 245 -3.37 7.24 -9.53
CA ILE A 245 -1.96 7.67 -9.44
C ILE A 245 -1.74 8.58 -8.23
N ALA A 246 -2.59 9.59 -8.05
CA ALA A 246 -2.50 10.50 -6.91
C ALA A 246 -2.65 9.76 -5.59
N SER A 247 -3.63 8.86 -5.48
CA SER A 247 -3.87 8.08 -4.26
C SER A 247 -2.69 7.21 -3.88
N LEU A 248 -2.01 6.58 -4.86
CA LEU A 248 -0.80 5.80 -4.64
C LEU A 248 0.36 6.70 -4.17
N GLY A 249 0.49 7.89 -4.76
CA GLY A 249 1.49 8.89 -4.35
C GLY A 249 1.29 9.34 -2.89
N TYR A 250 0.07 9.72 -2.51
CA TYR A 250 -0.25 10.07 -1.12
C TYR A 250 -0.03 8.89 -0.18
N HIS A 251 -0.49 7.70 -0.57
CA HIS A 251 -0.38 6.49 0.24
C HIS A 251 1.08 6.10 0.49
N GLY A 252 1.94 6.16 -0.52
CA GLY A 252 3.37 5.88 -0.40
C GLY A 252 4.14 6.90 0.46
N ALA A 253 3.56 8.07 0.71
CA ALA A 253 4.13 9.09 1.59
C ALA A 253 3.71 8.95 3.06
N ILE A 254 2.81 8.00 3.39
CA ILE A 254 2.35 7.80 4.77
C ILE A 254 3.47 7.18 5.60
N ALA A 255 3.74 7.76 6.76
CA ALA A 255 4.75 7.26 7.69
C ALA A 255 4.26 5.97 8.38
N ILE A 256 5.07 4.92 8.32
CA ILE A 256 4.87 3.70 9.10
C ILE A 256 5.63 3.86 10.42
N HIS A 257 4.91 4.24 11.48
CA HIS A 257 5.47 4.53 12.81
C HIS A 257 5.90 3.25 13.56
N ILE A 258 7.08 2.71 13.24
CA ILE A 258 7.56 1.41 13.79
C ILE A 258 9.08 1.35 14.07
N SER A 259 9.80 2.43 13.82
CA SER A 259 11.26 2.46 13.92
C SER A 259 11.76 2.15 15.34
N ASP A 260 11.13 2.73 16.36
CA ASP A 260 11.61 2.62 17.75
C ASP A 260 11.34 1.25 18.34
N ILE A 261 10.19 0.63 18.06
CA ILE A 261 9.93 -0.75 18.46
C ILE A 261 10.86 -1.74 17.74
N THR A 262 11.18 -1.48 16.47
CA THR A 262 12.14 -2.31 15.72
C THR A 262 13.52 -2.24 16.36
N LYS A 263 14.03 -1.03 16.63
CA LYS A 263 15.31 -0.83 17.33
C LYS A 263 15.30 -1.45 18.73
N PHE A 264 14.19 -1.30 19.45
CA PHE A 264 14.02 -1.90 20.77
C PHE A 264 14.21 -3.41 20.71
N CYS A 265 13.50 -4.09 19.80
CA CYS A 265 13.55 -5.55 19.65
C CYS A 265 14.89 -6.08 19.13
N THR A 266 15.66 -5.28 18.38
CA THR A 266 16.93 -5.71 17.76
C THR A 266 18.18 -5.18 18.46
N SER A 267 18.04 -4.35 19.50
CA SER A 267 19.18 -3.85 20.28
C SER A 267 19.89 -4.97 21.05
N THR A 268 21.22 -4.88 21.15
CA THR A 268 22.06 -5.88 21.84
C THR A 268 21.61 -6.13 23.28
N ASP A 269 21.28 -5.07 24.04
CA ASP A 269 20.81 -5.18 25.43
C ASP A 269 19.53 -6.01 25.52
N ASN A 270 18.56 -5.77 24.64
CA ASN A 270 17.29 -6.47 24.67
C ASN A 270 17.40 -7.89 24.11
N LEU A 271 18.30 -8.12 23.15
CA LEU A 271 18.63 -9.45 22.64
C LEU A 271 19.46 -10.28 23.61
N ALA A 272 20.17 -9.68 24.57
CA ALA A 272 20.87 -10.40 25.63
C ALA A 272 19.92 -10.86 26.75
N ASN A 273 18.74 -10.24 26.86
CA ASN A 273 17.77 -10.53 27.91
C ASN A 273 16.94 -11.80 27.64
N ASN A 274 16.32 -12.35 28.69
CA ASN A 274 15.45 -13.54 28.63
C ASN A 274 14.09 -13.30 27.92
N LYS A 275 13.93 -12.20 27.19
CA LYS A 275 12.69 -11.79 26.52
C LYS A 275 12.71 -11.99 24.99
N LYS A 276 13.76 -12.59 24.44
CA LYS A 276 13.89 -12.92 23.00
C LYS A 276 12.66 -13.62 22.44
N HIS A 277 12.08 -14.56 23.19
CA HIS A 277 10.87 -15.26 22.75
C HIS A 277 9.69 -14.32 22.49
N THR A 278 9.47 -13.31 23.34
CA THR A 278 8.40 -12.32 23.15
C THR A 278 8.60 -11.52 21.85
N TYR A 279 9.83 -11.12 21.56
CA TYR A 279 10.17 -10.42 20.33
C TYR A 279 10.11 -11.33 19.10
N LEU A 280 10.43 -12.61 19.26
CA LEU A 280 10.33 -13.59 18.18
C LEU A 280 8.88 -13.81 17.77
N VAL A 281 7.97 -13.93 18.75
CA VAL A 281 6.52 -14.04 18.48
C VAL A 281 6.02 -12.77 17.79
N LEU A 282 6.45 -11.59 18.24
CA LEU A 282 6.14 -10.33 17.54
C LEU A 282 6.61 -10.37 16.08
N GLY A 283 7.86 -10.76 15.84
CA GLY A 283 8.43 -10.85 14.49
C GLY A 283 7.64 -11.79 13.58
N LYS A 284 7.13 -12.91 14.11
CA LYS A 284 6.24 -13.82 13.37
C LYS A 284 4.87 -13.21 13.11
N THR A 285 4.27 -12.56 14.11
CA THR A 285 2.99 -11.85 13.94
C THR A 285 3.08 -10.78 12.85
N LEU A 286 4.17 -10.01 12.79
CA LEU A 286 4.37 -9.00 11.75
C LEU A 286 4.58 -9.63 10.37
N GLU A 287 5.35 -10.71 10.28
CA GLU A 287 5.52 -11.47 9.02
C GLU A 287 4.18 -11.99 8.49
N GLU A 288 3.39 -12.65 9.33
CA GLU A 288 2.21 -13.41 8.90
C GLU A 288 0.93 -12.57 8.81
N SER A 289 0.78 -11.59 9.70
CA SER A 289 -0.47 -10.82 9.86
C SER A 289 -0.34 -9.34 9.50
N GLY A 290 0.87 -8.84 9.25
CA GLY A 290 1.06 -7.49 8.75
C GLY A 290 0.38 -7.29 7.39
N THR A 291 -0.38 -6.21 7.24
CA THR A 291 -1.18 -5.92 6.04
C THR A 291 -0.39 -5.24 4.93
N ASN A 292 0.86 -4.84 5.19
CA ASN A 292 1.78 -4.29 4.20
C ASN A 292 3.18 -4.94 4.28
N ARG A 293 3.89 -4.95 3.16
CA ARG A 293 5.18 -5.62 2.95
C ARG A 293 6.29 -5.05 3.83
N VAL A 294 6.21 -3.78 4.22
CA VAL A 294 7.17 -3.16 5.14
C VAL A 294 7.08 -3.83 6.51
N LEU A 295 5.88 -4.02 7.05
CA LEU A 295 5.69 -4.75 8.31
C LEU A 295 6.15 -6.20 8.20
N ASN A 296 5.82 -6.90 7.11
CA ASN A 296 6.24 -8.29 6.94
C ASN A 296 7.77 -8.42 6.92
N THR A 297 8.44 -7.48 6.23
CA THR A 297 9.91 -7.42 6.14
C THR A 297 10.56 -7.10 7.49
N ILE A 298 9.98 -6.19 8.26
CA ILE A 298 10.43 -5.88 9.62
C ILE A 298 10.28 -7.10 10.52
N GLY A 299 9.16 -7.83 10.42
CA GLY A 299 8.93 -9.07 11.14
C GLY A 299 10.04 -10.10 10.90
N LEU A 300 10.40 -10.32 9.64
CA LEU A 300 11.52 -11.18 9.25
C LEU A 300 12.87 -10.67 9.78
N ALA A 301 13.12 -9.36 9.74
CA ALA A 301 14.36 -8.78 10.26
C ALA A 301 14.52 -8.97 11.78
N ILE A 302 13.42 -8.86 12.54
CA ILE A 302 13.40 -9.14 13.98
C ILE A 302 13.73 -10.62 14.23
N GLN A 303 13.09 -11.54 13.50
CA GLN A 303 13.36 -12.97 13.61
C GLN A 303 14.82 -13.30 13.28
N GLU A 304 15.36 -12.74 12.20
CA GLU A 304 16.73 -12.95 11.76
C GLU A 304 17.75 -12.53 12.84
N ALA A 305 17.58 -11.34 13.43
CA ALA A 305 18.46 -10.84 14.48
C ALA A 305 18.48 -11.77 15.72
N ILE A 306 17.32 -12.32 16.09
CA ILE A 306 17.21 -13.26 17.21
C ILE A 306 17.90 -14.59 16.89
N TYR A 307 17.60 -15.19 15.73
CA TYR A 307 18.20 -16.47 15.35
C TYR A 307 19.72 -16.39 15.21
N GLN A 308 20.25 -15.27 14.70
CA GLN A 308 21.69 -15.00 14.67
C GLN A 308 22.29 -14.93 16.08
N THR A 309 21.63 -14.24 17.00
CA THR A 309 22.08 -14.14 18.40
C THR A 309 22.03 -15.49 19.13
N GLU A 310 21.12 -16.38 18.75
CA GLU A 310 20.99 -17.74 19.29
C GLU A 310 21.95 -18.75 18.63
N GLY A 311 22.69 -18.35 17.59
CA GLY A 311 23.54 -19.27 16.82
C GLY A 311 22.74 -20.30 16.01
N ASN A 312 21.47 -20.00 15.69
CA ASN A 312 20.60 -20.89 14.93
C ASN A 312 20.70 -20.58 13.43
N ASP A 313 21.79 -21.05 12.81
CA ASP A 313 22.11 -20.79 11.40
C ASP A 313 21.04 -21.31 10.43
N GLU A 314 20.38 -22.43 10.76
CA GLU A 314 19.32 -23.01 9.95
C GLU A 314 18.11 -22.06 9.85
N LEU A 315 17.59 -21.61 11.00
CA LEU A 315 16.44 -20.69 11.03
C LEU A 315 16.79 -19.31 10.50
N SER A 316 18.03 -18.85 10.73
CA SER A 316 18.56 -17.62 10.13
C SER A 316 18.54 -17.71 8.60
N THR A 317 19.05 -18.81 8.03
CA THR A 317 19.06 -19.03 6.57
C THR A 317 17.66 -19.12 5.98
N LYS A 318 16.74 -19.86 6.63
CA LYS A 318 15.34 -19.94 6.21
C LYS A 318 14.65 -18.57 6.22
N THR A 319 14.97 -17.74 7.21
CA THR A 319 14.40 -16.38 7.32
C THR A 319 14.94 -15.45 6.23
N LYS A 320 16.23 -15.55 5.90
CA LYS A 320 16.83 -14.84 4.76
C LYS A 320 16.19 -15.24 3.43
N ALA A 321 15.93 -16.53 3.21
CA ALA A 321 15.27 -17.01 2.00
C ALA A 321 13.84 -16.46 1.87
N ARG A 322 13.04 -16.50 2.96
CA ARG A 322 11.70 -15.88 2.98
C ARG A 322 11.73 -14.38 2.69
N LYS A 323 12.72 -13.68 3.23
CA LYS A 323 12.93 -12.24 2.95
C LYS A 323 13.33 -11.97 1.50
N ALA A 324 14.15 -12.85 0.91
CA ALA A 324 14.55 -12.76 -0.48
C ALA A 324 13.39 -13.05 -1.44
N ALA A 325 12.44 -13.91 -1.07
CA ALA A 325 11.24 -14.19 -1.87
C ALA A 325 10.39 -12.93 -2.10
N PHE A 326 10.41 -11.95 -1.19
CA PHE A 326 9.77 -10.65 -1.44
C PHE A 326 10.41 -9.83 -2.59
N HIS A 327 11.54 -10.28 -3.12
CA HIS A 327 12.26 -9.65 -4.23
C HIS A 327 12.35 -10.61 -5.43
N ASP A 328 11.43 -11.57 -5.54
CA ASP A 328 11.38 -12.48 -6.68
C ASP A 328 11.30 -11.67 -7.99
N PRO A 329 12.29 -11.80 -8.90
CA PRO A 329 12.33 -10.99 -10.12
C PRO A 329 11.16 -11.27 -11.07
N ILE A 330 10.63 -12.50 -11.10
CA ILE A 330 9.52 -12.88 -11.98
C ILE A 330 8.23 -12.29 -11.44
N GLU A 331 7.94 -12.47 -10.15
CA GLU A 331 6.78 -11.84 -9.51
C GLU A 331 6.86 -10.31 -9.64
N SER A 332 8.05 -9.73 -9.49
CA SER A 332 8.25 -8.28 -9.66
C SER A 332 7.94 -7.82 -11.08
N VAL A 333 8.36 -8.57 -12.11
CA VAL A 333 8.04 -8.25 -13.52
C VAL A 333 6.54 -8.38 -13.79
N LEU A 334 5.90 -9.45 -13.32
CA LEU A 334 4.46 -9.65 -13.49
C LEU A 334 3.65 -8.59 -12.75
N PHE A 335 4.03 -8.28 -11.51
CA PHE A 335 3.41 -7.23 -10.72
C PHE A 335 3.55 -5.86 -11.39
N ASN A 336 4.72 -5.52 -11.93
CA ASN A 336 4.91 -4.26 -12.65
C ASN A 336 3.98 -4.14 -13.87
N LYS A 337 3.88 -5.20 -14.69
CA LYS A 337 2.94 -5.23 -15.82
C LYS A 337 1.49 -5.14 -15.37
N ALA A 338 1.11 -5.87 -14.34
CA ALA A 338 -0.23 -5.82 -13.78
C ALA A 338 -0.55 -4.44 -13.20
N GLY A 339 0.42 -3.78 -12.56
CA GLY A 339 0.35 -2.42 -12.05
C GLY A 339 0.17 -1.37 -13.15
N GLU A 340 0.84 -1.54 -14.29
CA GLU A 340 0.61 -0.69 -15.47
C GLU A 340 -0.85 -0.77 -15.95
N LEU A 341 -1.41 -1.98 -16.04
CA LEU A 341 -2.81 -2.17 -16.40
C LEU A 341 -3.74 -1.59 -15.32
N MET A 342 -3.42 -1.81 -14.05
CA MET A 342 -4.19 -1.32 -12.90
C MET A 342 -4.34 0.20 -12.91
N ILE A 343 -3.28 0.95 -13.24
CA ILE A 343 -3.34 2.41 -13.29
C ILE A 343 -4.23 2.92 -14.44
N ARG A 344 -4.43 2.11 -15.47
CA ARG A 344 -5.14 2.49 -16.70
C ARG A 344 -6.59 2.00 -16.74
N ASP A 345 -6.88 0.93 -16.02
CA ASP A 345 -8.22 0.38 -15.82
C ASP A 345 -8.70 0.68 -14.38
N PRO A 346 -9.58 1.67 -14.19
CA PRO A 346 -10.14 2.00 -12.87
C PRO A 346 -10.79 0.80 -12.18
N LYS A 347 -11.37 -0.15 -12.94
CA LYS A 347 -12.01 -1.33 -12.34
C LYS A 347 -10.95 -2.27 -11.77
N LEU A 348 -9.84 -2.46 -12.48
CA LEU A 348 -8.72 -3.26 -12.00
C LEU A 348 -8.05 -2.62 -10.77
N PHE A 349 -7.94 -1.29 -10.74
CA PHE A 349 -7.50 -0.56 -9.54
C PHE A 349 -8.42 -0.79 -8.35
N GLN A 350 -9.74 -0.65 -8.53
CA GLN A 350 -10.70 -0.90 -7.45
C GLN A 350 -10.69 -2.35 -6.98
N TYR A 351 -10.50 -3.31 -7.90
CA TYR A 351 -10.31 -4.71 -7.58
C TYR A 351 -9.08 -4.91 -6.68
N TRP A 352 -7.92 -4.39 -7.07
CA TRP A 352 -6.70 -4.48 -6.25
C TRP A 352 -6.88 -3.81 -4.89
N LEU A 353 -7.39 -2.57 -4.85
CA LEU A 353 -7.57 -1.82 -3.61
C LEU A 353 -8.52 -2.53 -2.63
N SER A 354 -9.64 -3.05 -3.13
CA SER A 354 -10.57 -3.83 -2.31
C SER A 354 -9.90 -5.06 -1.71
N ASN A 355 -9.11 -5.78 -2.51
CA ASN A 355 -8.34 -6.92 -2.01
C ASN A 355 -7.25 -6.51 -1.02
N ALA A 356 -6.56 -5.37 -1.24
CA ALA A 356 -5.54 -4.86 -0.34
C ALA A 356 -6.11 -4.47 1.03
N VAL A 357 -7.29 -3.85 1.05
CA VAL A 357 -8.03 -3.52 2.28
C VAL A 357 -8.47 -4.76 3.06
N ASN A 358 -8.87 -5.83 2.37
CA ASN A 358 -9.44 -7.02 3.00
C ASN A 358 -8.42 -8.11 3.33
N TYR A 359 -7.33 -8.20 2.57
CA TYR A 359 -6.40 -9.33 2.61
C TYR A 359 -4.92 -8.92 2.72
N GLY A 360 -4.60 -7.63 2.67
CA GLY A 360 -3.24 -7.12 2.71
C GLY A 360 -2.52 -7.14 1.36
N GLU A 361 -1.39 -6.43 1.31
CA GLU A 361 -0.62 -6.12 0.10
C GLU A 361 -0.21 -7.35 -0.71
N VAL A 362 0.40 -8.34 -0.04
CA VAL A 362 1.01 -9.50 -0.71
C VAL A 362 -0.06 -10.30 -1.45
N LYS A 363 -1.18 -10.60 -0.78
CA LYS A 363 -2.28 -11.33 -1.41
C LYS A 363 -2.97 -10.52 -2.49
N ALA A 364 -3.16 -9.21 -2.29
CA ALA A 364 -3.73 -8.34 -3.31
C ALA A 364 -2.85 -8.24 -4.56
N ALA A 365 -1.52 -8.22 -4.41
CA ALA A 365 -0.58 -8.24 -5.52
C ALA A 365 -0.69 -9.53 -6.36
N ASN A 366 -0.78 -10.69 -5.70
CA ASN A 366 -0.95 -11.96 -6.39
C ASN A 366 -2.29 -12.02 -7.14
N MET A 367 -3.38 -11.59 -6.49
CA MET A 367 -4.71 -11.53 -7.11
C MET A 367 -4.74 -10.55 -8.29
N LEU A 368 -4.01 -9.43 -8.20
CA LEU A 368 -3.86 -8.48 -9.31
C LEU A 368 -3.13 -9.10 -10.50
N ILE A 369 -2.06 -9.86 -10.26
CA ILE A 369 -1.34 -10.59 -11.32
C ILE A 369 -2.26 -11.60 -12.00
N GLU A 370 -2.98 -12.41 -11.22
CA GLU A 370 -3.93 -13.41 -11.75
C GLU A 370 -5.03 -12.77 -12.61
N GLU A 371 -5.63 -11.69 -12.13
CA GLU A 371 -6.68 -10.97 -12.86
C GLU A 371 -6.11 -10.30 -14.12
N ALA A 372 -4.92 -9.71 -14.05
CA ALA A 372 -4.25 -9.12 -15.21
C ALA A 372 -3.94 -10.17 -16.30
N ILE A 373 -3.50 -11.37 -15.92
CA ILE A 373 -3.31 -12.50 -16.85
C ILE A 373 -4.65 -12.89 -17.49
N LEU A 374 -5.72 -12.98 -16.70
CA LEU A 374 -7.05 -13.33 -17.19
C LEU A 374 -7.58 -12.30 -18.20
N LEU A 375 -7.51 -11.01 -17.86
CA LEU A 375 -7.95 -9.92 -18.71
C LEU A 375 -7.13 -9.85 -20.00
N SER A 376 -5.82 -10.10 -19.93
CA SER A 376 -4.92 -10.08 -21.08
C SER A 376 -5.19 -11.19 -22.10
N LYS A 377 -5.92 -12.25 -21.72
CA LYS A 377 -6.40 -13.29 -22.65
C LYS A 377 -7.61 -12.83 -23.47
N ASN A 378 -8.31 -11.77 -23.04
CA ASN A 378 -9.43 -11.21 -23.78
C ASN A 378 -8.94 -10.25 -24.87
N ARG A 379 -9.18 -10.59 -26.14
CA ARG A 379 -8.79 -9.77 -27.29
C ARG A 379 -9.44 -8.38 -27.33
N HIS A 380 -10.52 -8.17 -26.60
CA HIS A 380 -11.21 -6.87 -26.50
C HIS A 380 -10.76 -6.03 -25.31
N TYR A 381 -9.90 -6.57 -24.44
CA TYR A 381 -9.33 -5.82 -23.33
C TYR A 381 -8.14 -4.99 -23.82
N ASN A 382 -8.34 -3.67 -23.90
CA ASN A 382 -7.29 -2.72 -24.30
C ASN A 382 -7.37 -1.44 -23.46
N PRO A 383 -6.89 -1.45 -22.21
CA PRO A 383 -6.84 -0.26 -21.36
C PRO A 383 -5.70 0.71 -21.72
N CYS A 384 -4.90 0.42 -22.76
CA CYS A 384 -3.66 1.16 -23.03
C CYS A 384 -3.88 2.56 -23.64
N SER A 385 -5.11 2.95 -23.99
CA SER A 385 -5.45 4.32 -24.34
C SER A 385 -5.58 5.19 -23.09
N ILE A 386 -4.68 6.16 -22.90
CA ILE A 386 -4.91 7.28 -21.97
C ILE A 386 -5.65 8.33 -22.80
N GLU A 387 -6.96 8.50 -22.57
CA GLU A 387 -7.65 9.73 -22.97
C GLU A 387 -7.45 10.80 -21.89
#